data_AF-A0A937S5D0-F1
#
_entry.id   AF-A0A937S5D0-F1
#
_cell.length_a   1.000
_cell.length_b   1.000
_cell.length_c   1.000
_cell.angle_alpha   90.00
_cell.angle_beta   90.00
_cell.angle_gamma   90.00
#
_symmetry.space_group_name_H-M   'P 1'
#
loop_
_entity.id
_entity.type
_entity.pdbx_description
1 polymer ?
#
loop_
_entity_poly.entity_id
_entity_poly.type
_entity_poly.pdbx_seq_one_letter_code
_entity_poly.pdbx_strand_id
1 'polypeptide(L)'
;MSALLIPVPQVAFDLSHLATFAVAIYFGPYYGLLAGVIVALYPYIEFGVLGMFGPAVGLPIILGKAMTGWVCGVLARWMHPYRAVPLSFIPECLFTFLFLKAVQTWMLPDALTSGIISDILIKGWVEVLIMSFILETVSHRHKALNLNAPPLQLLLN
;
A
#
# COMPACT_ATOMS: atom_id res chain seq x y z
N MET A 1 -24.21 30.74 9.83
CA MET A 1 -23.85 30.05 8.57
C MET A 1 -22.54 29.33 8.83
N SER A 2 -22.65 28.04 9.17
CA SER A 2 -21.52 27.16 9.42
C SER A 2 -20.71 27.02 8.13
N ALA A 3 -19.41 27.30 8.21
CA ALA A 3 -18.47 26.95 7.17
C ALA A 3 -18.49 25.43 7.01
N LEU A 4 -19.24 24.95 6.03
CA LEU A 4 -19.04 23.62 5.46
C LEU A 4 -17.59 23.60 4.99
N LEU A 5 -16.73 22.95 5.79
CA LEU A 5 -15.45 22.43 5.34
C LEU A 5 -15.76 21.48 4.18
N ILE A 6 -15.84 22.02 2.98
CA ILE A 6 -15.68 21.23 1.76
C ILE A 6 -14.23 20.78 1.84
N PRO A 7 -13.93 19.49 2.10
CA PRO A 7 -12.57 19.04 1.97
C PRO A 7 -12.21 19.31 0.51
N VAL A 8 -11.29 20.26 0.30
CA VAL A 8 -10.60 20.37 -0.97
C VAL A 8 -10.08 18.95 -1.25
N PRO A 9 -10.34 18.35 -2.43
CA PRO A 9 -9.77 17.06 -2.76
C PRO A 9 -8.27 17.28 -2.94
N GLN A 10 -7.54 17.37 -1.83
CA GLN A 10 -6.10 17.24 -1.84
C GLN A 10 -5.85 15.81 -2.29
N VAL A 11 -5.37 15.68 -3.52
CA VAL A 11 -4.64 14.49 -3.98
C VAL A 11 -3.33 14.46 -3.20
N ALA A 12 -3.41 14.26 -1.88
CA ALA A 12 -2.25 14.02 -1.04
C ALA A 12 -1.71 12.65 -1.43
N PHE A 13 -0.45 12.58 -1.81
CA PHE A 13 0.24 11.32 -2.05
C PHE A 13 0.20 10.50 -0.77
N ASP A 14 -0.47 9.35 -0.82
CA ASP A 14 -0.51 8.41 0.28
C ASP A 14 0.66 7.44 0.17
N LEU A 15 1.76 7.79 0.85
CA LEU A 15 2.92 6.91 0.97
C LEU A 15 2.75 5.84 2.05
N SER A 16 1.52 5.57 2.49
CA SER A 16 1.21 4.57 3.52
C SER A 16 1.82 3.19 3.21
N HIS A 17 1.85 2.80 1.93
CA HIS A 17 2.44 1.52 1.51
C HIS A 17 3.97 1.49 1.46
N LEU A 18 4.65 2.63 1.59
CA LEU A 18 6.12 2.67 1.58
C LEU A 18 6.69 1.83 2.72
N ALA A 19 6.10 1.95 3.92
CA ALA A 19 6.48 1.16 5.08
C ALA A 19 6.17 -0.33 4.86
N THR A 20 4.99 -0.64 4.31
CA THR A 20 4.58 -2.03 3.98
C THR A 20 5.59 -2.69 3.05
N PHE A 21 5.94 -2.03 1.95
CA PHE A 21 6.89 -2.55 0.98
C PHE A 21 8.31 -2.66 1.55
N ALA A 22 8.78 -1.65 2.27
CA ALA A 22 10.09 -1.70 2.91
C ALA A 22 10.19 -2.91 3.87
N VAL A 23 9.21 -3.07 4.76
CA VAL A 23 9.19 -4.19 5.71
C VAL A 23 9.12 -5.52 4.98
N ALA A 24 8.28 -5.63 3.95
CA ALA A 24 8.14 -6.82 3.14
C ALA A 24 9.46 -7.22 2.44
N ILE A 25 10.19 -6.24 1.89
CA ILE A 25 11.47 -6.46 1.19
C ILE A 25 12.57 -6.88 2.17
N TYR A 26 12.69 -6.22 3.33
CA TYR A 26 13.81 -6.45 4.25
C TYR A 26 13.57 -7.61 5.23
N PHE A 27 12.35 -7.76 5.72
CA PHE A 27 12.02 -8.76 6.75
C PHE A 27 11.21 -9.95 6.19
N GLY A 28 10.69 -9.85 4.97
CA GLY A 28 10.00 -10.93 4.28
C GLY A 28 8.46 -10.88 4.40
N PRO A 29 7.77 -11.89 3.83
CA PRO A 29 6.33 -11.83 3.54
C PRO A 29 5.44 -11.80 4.78
N TYR A 30 5.83 -12.46 5.87
CA TYR A 30 5.05 -12.46 7.10
C TYR A 30 5.00 -11.05 7.74
N TYR A 31 6.16 -10.39 7.82
CA TYR A 31 6.24 -9.02 8.34
C TYR A 31 5.62 -8.02 7.38
N GLY A 32 5.72 -8.24 6.07
CA GLY A 32 5.00 -7.46 5.05
C GLY A 32 3.48 -7.52 5.25
N LEU A 33 2.93 -8.70 5.49
CA LEU A 33 1.51 -8.89 5.80
C LEU A 33 1.10 -8.07 7.03
N LEU A 34 1.85 -8.19 8.13
CA LEU A 34 1.56 -7.46 9.38
C LEU A 34 1.66 -5.94 9.19
N ALA A 35 2.67 -5.46 8.48
CA ALA A 35 2.81 -4.05 8.15
C ALA A 35 1.61 -3.56 7.32
N GLY A 36 1.16 -4.35 6.34
CA GLY A 36 -0.03 -4.05 5.55
C GLY A 36 -1.30 -3.95 6.40
N VAL A 37 -1.50 -4.86 7.37
CA VAL A 37 -2.62 -4.80 8.32
C VAL A 37 -2.59 -3.52 9.14
N ILE A 38 -1.43 -3.18 9.72
CA ILE A 38 -1.27 -1.99 10.58
C ILE A 38 -1.54 -0.72 9.78
N VAL A 39 -0.95 -0.62 8.60
CA VAL A 39 -1.12 0.53 7.69
C VAL A 39 -2.58 0.68 7.28
N ALA A 40 -3.30 -0.42 7.12
CA ALA A 40 -4.71 -0.39 6.72
C ALA A 40 -5.67 0.07 7.82
N LEU A 41 -5.22 0.20 9.06
CA LEU A 41 -6.06 0.70 10.15
C LEU A 41 -6.52 2.13 9.91
N TYR A 42 -5.63 2.99 9.40
CA TYR A 42 -5.99 4.38 9.08
C TYR A 42 -7.10 4.48 8.02
N PRO A 43 -6.96 3.92 6.80
CA PRO A 43 -8.03 3.96 5.81
C PRO A 43 -9.27 3.18 6.24
N TYR A 44 -9.13 2.14 7.07
CA TYR A 44 -10.30 1.46 7.66
C TYR A 44 -11.09 2.39 8.59
N ILE A 45 -10.42 3.16 9.44
CA ILE A 45 -11.08 4.11 10.35
C ILE A 45 -11.73 5.23 9.53
N GLU A 46 -11.00 5.82 8.58
CA GLU A 46 -11.49 6.93 7.74
C GLU A 46 -12.67 6.53 6.85
N PHE A 47 -12.55 5.44 6.09
CA PHE A 47 -13.56 5.07 5.10
C PHE A 47 -14.60 4.07 5.63
N GLY A 48 -14.21 3.23 6.58
CA GLY A 48 -15.07 2.22 7.19
C GLY A 48 -15.82 2.75 8.41
N VAL A 49 -15.11 3.13 9.48
CA VAL A 49 -15.75 3.48 10.76
C VAL A 49 -16.40 4.86 10.74
N LEU A 50 -15.66 5.87 10.28
CA LEU A 50 -16.12 7.26 10.21
C LEU A 50 -16.76 7.58 8.85
N GLY A 51 -16.40 6.82 7.83
CA GLY A 51 -16.82 7.03 6.46
C GLY A 51 -18.14 6.37 6.10
N MET A 52 -18.45 6.44 4.81
CA MET A 52 -19.76 6.04 4.27
C MET A 52 -19.94 4.52 4.12
N PHE A 53 -18.88 3.72 4.23
CA PHE A 53 -18.99 2.26 4.07
C PHE A 53 -19.58 1.58 5.31
N GLY A 54 -19.31 2.12 6.49
CA GLY A 54 -19.65 1.48 7.76
C GLY A 54 -18.63 0.41 8.18
N PRO A 55 -18.49 0.10 9.49
CA PRO A 55 -17.42 -0.75 10.00
C PRO A 55 -17.36 -2.13 9.35
N ALA A 56 -18.49 -2.80 9.17
CA ALA A 56 -18.53 -4.15 8.60
C ALA A 56 -18.08 -4.20 7.14
N VAL A 57 -18.50 -3.22 6.33
CA VAL A 57 -18.18 -3.15 4.89
C VAL A 57 -16.77 -2.59 4.68
N GLY A 58 -16.23 -1.83 5.62
CA GLY A 58 -14.86 -1.31 5.57
C GLY A 58 -13.77 -2.34 5.91
N LEU A 59 -14.08 -3.39 6.68
CA LEU A 59 -13.12 -4.44 7.06
C LEU A 59 -12.29 -5.05 5.90
N PRO A 60 -12.86 -5.29 4.70
CA PRO A 60 -12.12 -5.84 3.57
C PRO A 60 -10.96 -4.93 3.11
N ILE A 61 -10.96 -3.62 3.42
CA ILE A 61 -9.83 -2.71 3.14
C ILE A 61 -8.53 -3.22 3.80
N ILE A 62 -8.65 -3.78 5.01
CA ILE A 62 -7.51 -4.35 5.75
C ILE A 62 -6.93 -5.54 4.99
N LEU A 63 -7.81 -6.39 4.45
CA LEU A 63 -7.40 -7.56 3.68
C LEU A 63 -6.64 -7.15 2.41
N GLY A 64 -7.16 -6.18 1.66
CA GLY A 64 -6.53 -5.70 0.42
C GLY A 64 -5.08 -5.24 0.65
N LYS A 65 -4.86 -4.39 1.65
CA LYS A 65 -3.52 -3.88 1.97
C LYS A 65 -2.59 -4.93 2.57
N ALA A 66 -3.12 -5.84 3.39
CA ALA A 66 -2.35 -6.97 3.94
C ALA A 66 -1.84 -7.91 2.83
N MET A 67 -2.67 -8.16 1.81
CA MET A 67 -2.31 -8.98 0.65
C MET A 67 -1.12 -8.39 -0.09
N THR A 68 -1.11 -7.08 -0.35
CA THR A 68 0.02 -6.40 -1.01
C THR A 68 1.33 -6.59 -0.27
N GLY A 69 1.33 -6.44 1.06
CA GLY A 69 2.52 -6.66 1.88
C GLY A 69 3.02 -8.11 1.81
N TRP A 70 2.10 -9.09 1.87
CA TRP A 70 2.45 -10.49 1.73
C TRP A 70 3.03 -10.81 0.34
N VAL A 71 2.34 -10.40 -0.73
CA VAL A 71 2.76 -10.65 -2.12
C VAL A 71 4.08 -9.94 -2.41
N CYS A 72 4.28 -8.71 -1.93
CA CYS A 72 5.54 -8.01 -2.10
C CYS A 72 6.70 -8.77 -1.45
N GLY A 73 6.53 -9.26 -0.22
CA GLY A 73 7.60 -9.98 0.48
C GLY A 73 7.87 -11.36 -0.12
N VAL A 74 6.87 -11.96 -0.76
CA VAL A 74 7.01 -13.18 -1.56
C VAL A 74 7.82 -12.87 -2.84
N LEU A 75 7.40 -11.87 -3.63
CA LEU A 75 8.06 -11.50 -4.88
C LEU A 75 9.48 -10.97 -4.69
N ALA A 76 9.73 -10.16 -3.66
CA ALA A 76 11.04 -9.55 -3.39
C ALA A 76 12.16 -10.58 -3.14
N ARG A 77 11.82 -11.86 -2.89
CA ARG A 77 12.78 -12.96 -2.80
C ARG A 77 13.36 -13.37 -4.16
N TRP A 78 12.61 -13.15 -5.24
CA TRP A 78 12.98 -13.62 -6.58
C TRP A 78 13.25 -12.49 -7.57
N MET A 79 12.89 -11.25 -7.24
CA MET A 79 13.07 -10.11 -8.14
C MET A 79 13.40 -8.83 -7.40
N HIS A 80 13.92 -7.87 -8.17
CA HIS A 80 14.26 -6.53 -7.70
C HIS A 80 13.00 -5.75 -7.24
N PRO A 81 13.10 -4.91 -6.19
CA PRO A 81 12.03 -4.04 -5.72
C PRO A 81 11.28 -3.29 -6.84
N TYR A 82 12.00 -2.79 -7.85
CA TYR A 82 11.42 -2.12 -9.00
C TYR A 82 10.33 -2.94 -9.73
N ARG A 83 10.44 -4.27 -9.75
CA ARG A 83 9.44 -5.17 -10.32
C ARG A 83 8.52 -5.77 -9.26
N ALA A 84 9.05 -6.11 -8.09
CA ALA A 84 8.29 -6.73 -7.01
C ALA A 84 7.14 -5.83 -6.54
N VAL A 85 7.42 -4.53 -6.36
CA VAL A 85 6.47 -3.57 -5.80
C VAL A 85 5.26 -3.37 -6.72
N PRO A 86 5.41 -3.02 -8.02
CA PRO A 86 4.26 -2.87 -8.91
C PRO A 86 3.45 -4.16 -9.10
N LEU A 87 4.12 -5.31 -9.20
CA LEU A 87 3.43 -6.59 -9.36
C LEU A 87 2.65 -6.99 -8.10
N SER A 88 3.15 -6.63 -6.92
CA SER A 88 2.46 -6.91 -5.66
C SER A 88 1.19 -6.10 -5.46
N PHE A 89 1.05 -4.96 -6.14
CA PHE A 89 -0.15 -4.12 -6.06
C PHE A 89 -1.31 -4.62 -6.92
N ILE A 90 -1.06 -5.43 -7.95
CA ILE A 90 -2.10 -6.00 -8.83
C ILE A 90 -3.26 -6.65 -8.05
N PRO A 91 -3.03 -7.57 -7.09
CA PRO A 91 -4.12 -8.19 -6.34
C PRO A 91 -4.94 -7.19 -5.52
N GLU A 92 -4.31 -6.19 -4.89
CA GLU A 92 -5.03 -5.13 -4.17
C GLU A 92 -5.80 -4.21 -5.11
N CYS A 93 -5.24 -3.88 -6.27
CA CYS A 93 -5.89 -3.07 -7.29
C CYS A 93 -7.16 -3.76 -7.81
N LEU A 94 -7.07 -5.05 -8.12
CA LEU A 94 -8.22 -5.84 -8.56
C LEU A 94 -9.27 -5.95 -7.45
N PHE A 95 -8.83 -6.24 -6.23
CA PHE A 95 -9.71 -6.32 -5.07
C PHE A 95 -10.44 -4.99 -4.81
N THR A 96 -9.71 -3.88 -4.82
CA THR A 96 -10.25 -2.53 -4.61
C THR A 96 -11.25 -2.17 -5.70
N PHE A 97 -10.95 -2.48 -6.96
CA PHE A 97 -11.90 -2.27 -8.06
C PHE A 97 -13.20 -3.05 -7.84
N LEU A 98 -13.11 -4.35 -7.56
CA LEU A 98 -14.29 -5.20 -7.34
C LEU A 98 -15.09 -4.75 -6.12
N PHE A 99 -14.40 -4.41 -5.03
CA PHE A 99 -15.01 -3.91 -3.80
C PHE A 99 -15.76 -2.59 -4.05
N LEU A 100 -15.11 -1.59 -4.65
CA LEU A 100 -15.73 -0.30 -4.93
C LEU A 100 -16.89 -0.42 -5.94
N LYS A 101 -16.79 -1.29 -6.95
CA LYS A 101 -17.90 -1.55 -7.88
C LYS A 101 -19.09 -2.24 -7.19
N ALA A 102 -18.83 -3.16 -6.26
CA ALA A 102 -19.88 -3.78 -5.46
C ALA A 102 -20.57 -2.75 -4.55
N VAL A 103 -19.79 -1.93 -3.84
CA VAL A 103 -20.30 -0.86 -2.98
C VAL A 103 -21.08 0.19 -3.77
N GLN A 104 -20.57 0.60 -4.94
CA GLN A 104 -21.29 1.48 -5.87
C GLN A 104 -22.66 0.91 -6.20
N THR A 105 -22.72 -0.36 -6.57
CA THR A 105 -23.97 -0.97 -7.07
C THR A 105 -24.98 -1.22 -5.95
N TRP A 106 -24.53 -1.55 -4.74
CA TRP A 106 -25.40 -2.03 -3.67
C TRP A 106 -25.71 -1.00 -2.58
N MET A 107 -24.84 -0.01 -2.37
CA MET A 107 -24.97 0.93 -1.25
C MET A 107 -24.97 2.39 -1.69
N LEU A 108 -24.06 2.78 -2.59
CA LEU A 108 -23.74 4.18 -2.86
C LEU A 108 -23.67 4.50 -4.37
N PRO A 109 -24.77 4.31 -5.13
CA PRO A 109 -24.77 4.47 -6.59
C PRO A 109 -24.47 5.90 -7.04
N ASP A 110 -24.97 6.90 -6.33
CA ASP A 110 -24.82 8.31 -6.71
C ASP A 110 -23.54 8.95 -6.16
N ALA A 111 -23.02 8.44 -5.03
CA ALA A 111 -21.84 9.00 -4.38
C ALA A 111 -20.52 8.42 -4.94
N LEU A 112 -20.52 7.15 -5.35
CA LEU A 112 -19.34 6.46 -5.86
C LEU A 112 -19.40 6.34 -7.38
N THR A 113 -19.06 7.42 -8.10
CA THR A 113 -19.10 7.43 -9.57
C THR A 113 -17.93 6.62 -10.16
N SER A 114 -18.10 6.15 -11.41
CA SER A 114 -17.02 5.44 -12.13
C SER A 114 -15.75 6.27 -12.27
N GLY A 115 -15.88 7.60 -12.41
CA GLY A 115 -14.75 8.53 -12.46
C GLY A 115 -13.93 8.54 -11.17
N ILE A 116 -14.60 8.55 -10.01
CA ILE A 116 -13.93 8.48 -8.71
C ILE A 116 -13.18 7.15 -8.56
N ILE A 117 -13.77 6.04 -8.99
CA ILE A 117 -13.11 4.73 -8.94
C ILE A 117 -11.85 4.73 -9.82
N SER A 118 -11.91 5.25 -11.05
CA SER A 118 -10.72 5.33 -11.91
C SER A 118 -9.64 6.23 -11.30
N ASP A 119 -10.01 7.35 -10.70
CA ASP A 119 -9.06 8.28 -10.08
C ASP A 119 -8.33 7.62 -8.89
N ILE A 120 -9.05 6.86 -8.06
CA ILE A 120 -8.48 6.09 -6.95
C ILE A 120 -7.45 5.08 -7.47
N LEU A 121 -7.78 4.34 -8.53
CA LEU A 121 -6.89 3.32 -9.09
C LEU A 121 -5.65 3.94 -9.76
N ILE A 122 -5.83 4.98 -10.57
CA ILE A 122 -4.73 5.69 -11.24
C ILE A 122 -3.77 6.25 -10.19
N LYS A 123 -4.31 6.91 -9.16
CA LYS A 123 -3.52 7.43 -8.04
C LYS A 123 -2.69 6.32 -7.38
N GLY A 124 -3.31 5.19 -7.05
CA GLY A 124 -2.62 4.06 -6.44
C GLY A 124 -1.48 3.52 -7.31
N TRP A 125 -1.68 3.41 -8.62
CA TRP A 125 -0.62 3.01 -9.55
C TRP A 125 0.55 4.00 -9.58
N VAL A 126 0.27 5.30 -9.64
CA VAL A 126 1.32 6.34 -9.64
C VAL A 126 2.15 6.28 -8.37
N GLU A 127 1.51 6.16 -7.21
CA GLU A 127 2.17 6.03 -5.91
C GLU A 127 3.07 4.79 -5.84
N VAL A 128 2.56 3.63 -6.27
CA VAL A 128 3.31 2.37 -6.27
C VAL A 128 4.51 2.43 -7.20
N LEU A 129 4.39 3.07 -8.37
CA LEU A 129 5.51 3.27 -9.29
C LEU A 129 6.60 4.15 -8.66
N ILE A 130 6.22 5.26 -8.01
CA ILE A 130 7.17 6.11 -7.29
C ILE A 130 7.87 5.33 -6.18
N MET A 131 7.11 4.60 -5.35
CA MET A 131 7.66 3.78 -4.27
C MET A 131 8.61 2.69 -4.79
N SER A 132 8.28 2.06 -5.92
CA SER A 132 9.13 1.03 -6.54
C SER A 132 10.52 1.57 -6.89
N PHE A 133 10.58 2.81 -7.39
CA PHE A 133 11.83 3.47 -7.74
C PHE A 133 12.65 3.83 -6.49
N ILE A 134 12.00 4.40 -5.49
CA ILE A 134 12.64 4.75 -4.22
C ILE A 134 13.25 3.51 -3.55
N LEU A 135 12.47 2.43 -3.42
CA LEU A 135 12.91 1.21 -2.75
C LEU A 135 14.01 0.46 -3.51
N GLU A 136 14.00 0.53 -4.85
CA GLU A 136 15.11 0.02 -5.66
C GLU A 136 16.41 0.74 -5.29
N THR A 137 16.40 2.08 -5.26
CA THR A 137 17.60 2.86 -4.89
C THR A 137 18.09 2.57 -3.47
N VAL A 138 17.19 2.39 -2.50
CA VAL A 138 17.56 2.08 -1.11
C VAL A 138 18.12 0.65 -1.00
N SER A 139 17.51 -0.31 -1.68
CA SER A 139 17.96 -1.72 -1.67
C SER A 139 19.36 -1.89 -2.26
N HIS A 140 19.67 -1.20 -3.36
CA HIS A 140 21.03 -1.21 -3.94
C HIS A 140 22.07 -0.64 -3.00
N ARG A 141 21.77 0.48 -2.33
CA ARG A 141 22.70 1.10 -1.37
C ARG A 141 22.95 0.20 -0.16
N HIS A 142 21.92 -0.46 0.37
CA HIS A 142 22.07 -1.40 1.48
C HIS A 142 23.00 -2.57 1.13
N LYS A 143 22.83 -3.16 -0.07
CA LYS A 143 23.74 -4.22 -0.55
C LYS A 143 25.18 -3.72 -0.70
N ALA A 144 25.38 -2.53 -1.26
CA ALA A 144 26.71 -1.94 -1.42
C ALA A 144 27.41 -1.67 -0.08
N LEU A 145 26.66 -1.23 0.95
CA LEU A 145 27.20 -1.00 2.29
C LEU A 145 27.58 -2.30 3.00
N ASN A 146 26.75 -3.35 2.89
CA ASN A 146 27.07 -4.65 3.49
C ASN A 146 28.28 -5.34 2.85
N LEU A 147 28.55 -5.10 1.57
CA LEU A 147 29.74 -5.64 0.89
C LEU A 147 31.03 -4.91 1.27
N ASN A 148 30.94 -3.65 1.68
CA ASN A 148 32.08 -2.82 2.08
C ASN A 148 32.35 -2.83 3.60
N ALA A 149 31.50 -3.49 4.39
CA ALA A 149 31.72 -3.63 5.81
C ALA A 149 32.88 -4.60 6.07
N PRO A 150 33.88 -4.26 6.91
CA PRO A 150 34.90 -5.21 7.32
C PRO A 150 34.20 -6.41 7.99
N PRO A 151 34.65 -7.65 7.74
CA PRO A 151 34.06 -8.81 8.39
C PRO A 151 34.12 -8.61 9.90
N LEU A 152 33.04 -8.92 10.61
CA LEU A 152 32.89 -8.71 12.06
C LEU A 152 34.04 -9.34 12.86
N GLN A 153 34.70 -10.36 12.30
CA GLN A 153 35.90 -11.01 12.80
C GLN A 153 37.14 -10.09 12.88
N LEU A 154 37.17 -8.99 12.13
CA LEU A 154 38.27 -8.01 12.07
C LEU A 154 38.07 -6.82 13.03
N LEU A 155 36.87 -6.63 13.56
CA LEU A 155 36.54 -5.61 14.56
C LEU A 155 36.58 -6.13 16.01
N LEU A 156 36.65 -7.45 16.17
CA LEU A 156 36.69 -8.14 17.47
C LEU A 156 38.08 -8.67 17.84
N ASN A 157 39.10 -8.39 17.02
CA ASN A 157 40.51 -8.64 17.29
C ASN A 157 41.24 -7.30 17.47
#